data_AF-A0A8X6XJM9-F1
#
_entry.id   AF-A0A8X6XJM9-F1
#
_cell.length_a   1.000
_cell.length_b   1.000
_cell.length_c   1.000
_cell.angle_alpha   90.00
_cell.angle_beta   90.00
_cell.angle_gamma   90.00
#
_symmetry.space_group_name_H-M   'P 1'
#
loop_
_entity.id
_entity.type
_entity.pdbx_description
1 polymer ?
#
loop_
_entity_poly.entity_id
_entity_poly.type
_entity_poly.pdbx_seq_one_letter_code
_entity_poly.pdbx_strand_id
1 'polypeptide(L)'
;MRSKSGSRISEELLKSLFIQRLLTHVQQILAISNDQLDKLAEMADGIIAVAGSTSSIHVIDIENQDLKTMLMEILSRLSRLEIRERSSSRGPAGCFHRRSPSREFGAHKHCWYHKRFNERSTKCRKPCSFQTGN
;
A
#
# COMPACT_ATOMS: atom_id res chain seq x y z
N MET A 1 25.09 31.49 -26.36
CA MET A 1 23.74 32.11 -26.25
C MET A 1 23.68 33.61 -26.59
N ARG A 2 24.81 34.34 -26.68
CA ARG A 2 24.82 35.78 -27.01
C ARG A 2 24.58 36.15 -28.48
N SER A 3 24.79 35.24 -29.44
CA SER A 3 24.86 35.58 -30.87
C SER A 3 23.53 35.79 -31.59
N LYS A 4 22.36 35.59 -30.94
CA LYS A 4 21.05 35.70 -31.61
C LYS A 4 20.15 36.84 -31.12
N SER A 5 20.51 37.53 -30.04
CA SER A 5 19.71 38.62 -29.48
C SER A 5 20.59 39.85 -29.30
N GLY A 6 20.88 40.53 -30.40
CA GLY A 6 21.58 41.81 -30.39
C GLY A 6 20.87 42.82 -29.48
N SER A 7 21.61 43.32 -28.50
CA SER A 7 21.45 44.60 -27.79
C SER A 7 20.14 44.93 -27.02
N ARG A 8 19.17 44.02 -26.88
CA ARG A 8 17.90 44.35 -26.17
C ARG A 8 17.81 43.92 -24.71
N ILE A 9 18.68 43.02 -24.27
CA ILE A 9 18.62 42.42 -22.93
C ILE A 9 19.87 42.86 -22.16
N SER A 10 19.68 43.45 -20.97
CA SER A 10 20.79 43.85 -20.12
C SER A 10 21.57 42.63 -19.62
N GLU A 11 22.89 42.78 -19.53
CA GLU A 11 23.76 41.71 -19.06
C GLU A 11 23.44 41.31 -17.61
N GLU A 12 23.04 42.26 -16.78
CA GLU A 12 22.57 42.03 -15.42
C GLU A 12 21.33 41.13 -15.36
N LEU A 13 20.37 41.34 -16.26
CA LEU A 13 19.17 40.51 -16.32
C LEU A 13 19.48 39.09 -16.82
N LEU A 14 20.44 38.94 -17.73
CA LEU A 14 20.92 37.62 -18.14
C LEU A 14 21.62 36.91 -16.99
N LYS A 15 22.44 37.61 -16.21
CA LYS A 15 23.08 37.06 -15.00
C LYS A 15 22.04 36.61 -13.97
N SER A 16 21.05 37.46 -13.69
CA SER A 16 20.00 37.12 -12.72
C SER A 16 19.18 35.91 -13.16
N LEU A 17 18.77 35.85 -14.44
CA LEU A 17 18.04 34.71 -14.98
C LEU A 17 18.88 33.44 -15.01
N PHE A 18 20.16 33.55 -15.37
CA PHE A 18 21.08 32.42 -15.38
C PHE A 18 21.21 31.83 -13.96
N ILE A 19 21.51 32.65 -12.96
CA ILE A 19 21.64 32.22 -11.57
C ILE A 19 20.32 31.61 -11.09
N GLN A 20 19.18 32.26 -11.31
CA GLN A 20 17.86 31.79 -10.86
C GLN A 20 17.48 30.39 -11.40
N ARG A 21 18.05 29.97 -12.54
CA ARG A 21 17.79 28.65 -13.15
C ARG A 21 18.69 27.54 -12.61
N LEU A 22 19.72 27.86 -11.83
CA LEU A 22 20.62 26.89 -11.22
C LEU A 22 20.05 26.33 -9.92
N LEU A 23 20.66 25.26 -9.42
CA LEU A 23 20.32 24.65 -8.14
C LEU A 23 20.67 25.60 -6.97
N THR A 24 19.93 25.52 -5.87
CA THR A 24 20.05 26.44 -4.72
C THR A 24 21.46 26.53 -4.16
N HIS A 25 22.19 25.43 -4.05
CA HIS A 25 23.58 25.43 -3.56
C HIS A 25 24.53 26.14 -4.54
N VAL A 26 24.33 25.98 -5.86
CA VAL A 26 25.11 26.68 -6.89
C VAL A 26 24.79 28.17 -6.86
N GLN A 27 23.52 28.54 -6.70
CA GLN A 27 23.09 29.94 -6.57
C GLN A 27 23.76 30.64 -5.39
N GLN A 28 23.81 29.99 -4.21
CA GLN A 28 24.41 30.55 -3.00
C GLN A 28 25.90 30.86 -3.19
N ILE A 29 26.62 30.00 -3.91
CA ILE A 29 28.05 30.19 -4.18
C ILE A 29 28.24 31.31 -5.22
N LEU A 30 27.44 31.32 -6.28
CA LEU A 30 27.56 32.32 -7.35
C LEU A 30 27.04 33.71 -6.97
N ALA A 31 26.15 33.83 -5.98
CA ALA A 31 25.58 35.11 -5.54
C ALA A 31 26.63 36.11 -5.03
N ILE A 32 27.79 35.62 -4.60
CA ILE A 32 28.91 36.44 -4.10
C ILE A 32 29.82 36.91 -5.26
N SER A 33 29.78 36.23 -6.39
CA SER A 33 30.62 36.52 -7.56
C SER A 33 29.96 37.53 -8.50
N ASN A 34 30.72 38.55 -8.94
CA ASN A 34 30.24 39.56 -9.89
C ASN A 34 30.86 39.42 -11.30
N ASP A 35 31.29 38.20 -11.63
CA ASP A 35 31.99 37.91 -12.88
C ASP A 35 31.12 38.04 -14.13
N GLN A 36 31.76 38.00 -15.30
CA GLN A 36 31.07 37.93 -16.59
C GLN A 36 30.27 36.62 -16.71
N LEU A 37 29.19 36.66 -17.49
CA LEU A 37 28.27 35.53 -17.64
C LEU A 37 28.98 34.23 -18.06
N ASP A 38 29.98 34.34 -18.95
CA ASP A 38 30.74 33.18 -19.44
C ASP A 38 31.57 32.52 -18.31
N LYS A 39 32.15 33.31 -17.40
CA LYS A 39 32.87 32.80 -16.23
C LYS A 39 31.93 32.24 -15.15
N LEU A 40 30.77 32.88 -14.95
CA LEU A 40 29.73 32.36 -14.05
C LEU A 40 29.27 30.97 -14.49
N ALA A 41 29.17 30.74 -15.81
CA ALA A 41 28.84 29.43 -16.36
C ALA A 41 29.92 28.39 -16.09
N GLU A 42 31.19 28.74 -16.33
CA GLU A 42 32.33 27.84 -16.04
C GLU A 42 32.42 27.48 -14.55
N MET A 43 32.20 28.45 -13.66
CA MET A 43 32.14 28.20 -12.21
C MET A 43 30.94 27.31 -11.83
N ALA A 44 29.77 27.53 -12.42
CA ALA A 44 28.59 26.70 -12.19
C ALA A 44 28.89 25.23 -12.55
N ASP A 45 29.49 25.00 -13.71
CA ASP A 45 29.86 23.66 -14.18
C ASP A 45 30.89 23.00 -13.23
N GLY A 46 31.88 23.77 -12.77
CA GLY A 46 32.86 23.29 -11.78
C GLY A 46 32.22 22.91 -10.44
N ILE A 47 31.29 23.71 -9.92
CA ILE A 47 30.56 23.41 -8.68
C ILE A 47 29.74 22.14 -8.84
N ILE A 48 29.02 21.98 -9.95
CA ILE A 48 28.20 20.79 -10.23
C ILE A 48 29.08 19.54 -10.35
N ALA A 49 30.24 19.65 -11.00
CA ALA A 49 31.19 18.55 -11.13
C ALA A 49 31.76 18.08 -9.78
N VAL A 50 32.05 19.01 -8.87
CA VAL A 50 32.62 18.72 -7.54
C VAL A 50 31.56 18.23 -6.54
N ALA A 51 30.37 18.82 -6.55
CA ALA A 51 29.28 18.45 -5.63
C ALA A 51 28.75 17.02 -5.88
N GLY A 52 29.08 16.43 -7.03
CA GLY A 52 28.46 15.21 -7.51
C GLY A 52 26.96 15.43 -7.73
N SER A 53 26.27 14.48 -8.36
CA SER A 53 24.84 14.55 -8.66
C SER A 53 23.92 14.57 -7.41
N THR A 54 24.41 15.00 -6.24
CA THR A 54 23.67 15.15 -4.97
C THR A 54 22.83 16.44 -4.94
N SER A 55 22.45 16.91 -6.11
CA SER A 55 21.49 17.98 -6.25
C SER A 55 20.12 17.40 -5.93
N SER A 56 19.66 17.60 -4.70
CA SER A 56 18.26 17.48 -4.34
C SER A 56 17.44 18.30 -5.34
N ILE A 57 16.94 17.63 -6.38
CA ILE A 57 15.92 18.18 -7.26
C ILE A 57 14.65 18.13 -6.39
N HIS A 58 14.46 19.17 -5.58
CA HIS A 58 13.34 19.26 -4.63
C HIS A 58 11.97 19.04 -5.32
N VAL A 59 11.87 19.30 -6.63
CA VAL A 59 10.68 19.01 -7.45
C VAL A 59 10.45 17.50 -7.59
N ILE A 60 11.51 16.73 -7.84
CA ILE A 60 11.44 15.26 -7.95
C ILE A 60 11.16 14.63 -6.58
N ASP A 61 11.55 15.27 -5.48
CA ASP A 61 11.37 14.70 -4.14
C ASP A 61 9.91 14.75 -3.66
N ILE A 62 9.16 15.80 -4.02
CA ILE A 62 7.72 15.90 -3.70
C ILE A 62 6.92 14.88 -4.51
N GLU A 63 7.19 14.79 -5.82
CA GLU A 63 6.55 13.79 -6.69
C GLU A 63 6.94 12.36 -6.28
N ASN A 64 8.19 12.13 -5.86
CA ASN A 64 8.61 10.82 -5.37
C ASN A 64 7.98 10.45 -4.02
N GLN A 65 7.68 11.41 -3.15
CA GLN A 65 6.97 11.10 -1.91
C GLN A 65 5.54 10.64 -2.20
N ASP A 66 4.83 11.32 -3.10
CA ASP A 66 3.47 10.93 -3.49
C ASP A 66 3.44 9.61 -4.27
N LEU A 67 4.44 9.35 -5.12
CA LEU A 67 4.61 8.06 -5.77
C LEU A 67 4.91 6.93 -4.76
N LYS A 68 5.72 7.20 -3.72
CA LYS A 68 6.01 6.23 -2.65
C LYS A 68 4.77 5.92 -1.81
N THR A 69 3.97 6.91 -1.45
CA THR A 69 2.71 6.70 -0.71
C THR A 69 1.73 5.89 -1.55
N MET A 70 1.58 6.22 -2.83
CA MET A 70 0.72 5.47 -3.76
C MET A 70 1.20 4.02 -3.93
N LEU A 71 2.51 3.78 -4.07
CA LEU A 71 3.08 2.44 -4.13
C LEU A 71 2.81 1.64 -2.84
N MET A 72 3.01 2.25 -1.67
CA MET A 72 2.71 1.60 -0.39
C MET A 72 1.22 1.25 -0.27
N GLU A 73 0.34 2.14 -0.73
CA GLU A 73 -1.10 1.88 -0.72
C GLU A 73 -1.48 0.74 -1.67
N ILE A 74 -0.91 0.69 -2.88
CA ILE A 74 -1.12 -0.40 -3.84
C ILE A 74 -0.66 -1.73 -3.23
N LEU A 75 0.54 -1.78 -2.64
CA LEU A 75 1.06 -2.99 -1.99
C LEU A 75 0.16 -3.45 -0.83
N SER A 76 -0.34 -2.51 -0.03
CA SER A 76 -1.30 -2.81 1.04
C SER A 76 -2.60 -3.42 0.48
N ARG A 77 -3.16 -2.84 -0.59
CA ARG A 77 -4.35 -3.38 -1.26
C ARG A 77 -4.10 -4.78 -1.84
N LEU A 78 -2.95 -5.03 -2.45
CA LEU A 78 -2.58 -6.35 -2.97
C LEU A 78 -2.45 -7.39 -1.85
N SER A 79 -1.79 -7.06 -0.75
CA SER A 79 -1.65 -7.98 0.40
C SER A 79 -3.00 -8.42 0.97
N ARG A 80 -3.98 -7.49 1.04
CA ARG A 80 -5.34 -7.77 1.50
C ARG A 80 -6.09 -8.70 0.54
N LEU A 81 -5.87 -8.54 -0.77
CA LEU A 81 -6.46 -9.41 -1.78
C LEU A 81 -5.88 -10.83 -1.70
N GLU A 82 -4.56 -10.99 -1.55
CA GLU A 82 -3.93 -12.30 -1.37
C GLU A 82 -4.45 -13.04 -0.13
N ILE A 83 -4.65 -12.34 0.99
CA ILE A 83 -5.23 -12.93 2.21
C ILE A 83 -6.67 -13.37 1.96
N ARG A 84 -7.45 -12.58 1.20
CA ARG A 84 -8.84 -12.92 0.84
C ARG A 84 -8.91 -14.15 -0.06
N GLU A 85 -8.04 -14.29 -1.04
CA GLU A 85 -7.99 -15.49 -1.91
C GLU A 85 -7.57 -16.74 -1.13
N ARG A 86 -6.61 -16.61 -0.19
CA ARG A 86 -6.20 -17.70 0.71
C ARG A 86 -7.29 -18.12 1.70
N SER A 87 -8.15 -17.19 2.11
CA SER A 87 -9.29 -17.49 2.99
C SER A 87 -10.49 -18.03 2.22
N SER A 88 -10.71 -17.57 0.98
CA SER A 88 -11.76 -18.09 0.08
C SER A 88 -11.45 -19.49 -0.45
N SER A 89 -10.18 -19.82 -0.68
CA SER A 89 -9.75 -21.20 -1.04
C SER A 89 -9.85 -22.18 0.14
N ARG A 90 -9.93 -21.66 1.38
CA ARG A 90 -10.33 -22.39 2.59
C ARG A 90 -11.81 -22.22 2.90
N GLY A 91 -12.64 -22.02 1.87
CA GLY A 91 -14.09 -22.04 1.98
C GLY A 91 -14.50 -23.17 2.92
N PRO A 92 -15.46 -22.90 3.85
CA PRO A 92 -15.76 -23.80 4.95
C PRO A 92 -15.94 -25.17 4.34
N ALA A 93 -15.06 -26.10 4.71
CA ALA A 93 -15.18 -27.49 4.31
C ALA A 93 -16.62 -27.83 4.63
N GLY A 94 -17.42 -27.92 3.56
CA GLY A 94 -18.81 -28.21 3.64
C GLY A 94 -18.84 -29.59 4.23
N CYS A 95 -18.95 -29.66 5.56
CA CYS A 95 -19.67 -30.72 6.22
C CYS A 95 -21.12 -30.47 5.80
N PHE A 96 -21.39 -30.71 4.51
CA PHE A 96 -22.62 -31.24 4.03
C PHE A 96 -22.98 -32.26 5.08
N HIS A 97 -24.00 -31.90 5.84
CA HIS A 97 -24.68 -32.79 6.72
C HIS A 97 -25.17 -33.94 5.82
N ARG A 98 -24.29 -34.91 5.56
CA ARG A 98 -24.68 -36.21 5.05
C ARG A 98 -25.51 -36.76 6.19
N ARG A 99 -26.81 -36.46 6.14
CA ARG A 99 -27.82 -37.32 6.71
C ARG A 99 -27.56 -38.67 6.06
N SER A 100 -26.74 -39.50 6.69
CA SER A 100 -26.62 -40.90 6.31
C SER A 100 -28.04 -41.46 6.36
N PRO A 101 -28.62 -41.88 5.23
CA PRO A 101 -29.80 -42.73 5.27
C PRO A 101 -29.34 -44.06 5.87
N SER A 102 -30.10 -44.60 6.81
CA SER A 102 -29.80 -45.80 7.62
C SER A 102 -28.86 -45.57 8.81
N ARG A 103 -29.41 -45.00 9.89
CA ARG A 103 -29.20 -45.63 11.20
C ARG A 103 -30.49 -46.38 11.47
N GLU A 104 -30.38 -47.70 11.39
CA GLU A 104 -31.35 -48.72 11.79
C GLU A 104 -32.43 -48.16 12.71
N PHE A 105 -33.59 -47.90 12.10
CA PHE A 105 -34.82 -47.54 12.81
C PHE A 105 -35.38 -48.83 13.44
N GLY A 106 -34.62 -49.45 14.35
CA GLY A 106 -34.87 -50.84 14.73
C GLY A 106 -34.46 -51.33 16.12
N ALA A 107 -33.67 -50.60 16.92
CA ALA A 107 -33.25 -51.14 18.24
C ALA A 107 -32.95 -50.11 19.34
N HIS A 108 -33.33 -48.85 19.18
CA HIS A 108 -33.10 -47.86 20.23
C HIS A 108 -34.29 -47.81 21.20
N LYS A 109 -34.08 -48.37 22.41
CA LYS A 109 -35.02 -48.34 23.55
C LYS A 109 -35.51 -46.92 23.86
N HIS A 110 -34.66 -45.90 23.63
CA HIS A 110 -34.97 -44.49 23.92
C HIS A 110 -34.94 -43.62 22.66
N CYS A 111 -35.86 -42.65 22.56
CA CYS A 111 -35.95 -41.71 21.43
C CYS A 111 -34.77 -40.73 21.41
N TRP A 112 -34.55 -40.06 20.26
CA TRP A 112 -33.45 -39.09 20.10
C TRP A 112 -33.41 -38.02 21.20
N TYR A 113 -34.57 -37.54 21.64
CA TYR A 113 -34.65 -36.53 22.69
C TYR A 113 -34.15 -37.06 24.04
N HIS A 114 -34.58 -38.25 24.47
CA HIS A 114 -34.06 -38.88 25.70
C HIS A 114 -32.60 -39.33 25.56
N LYS A 115 -32.12 -39.69 24.36
CA LYS A 115 -30.70 -39.98 24.13
C LYS A 115 -29.80 -38.76 24.31
N ARG A 116 -30.32 -37.56 24.01
CA ARG A 116 -29.56 -36.30 24.09
C ARG A 116 -29.72 -35.59 25.43
N PHE A 117 -30.89 -35.67 26.03
CA PHE A 117 -31.26 -34.86 27.20
C PHE A 117 -31.65 -35.70 28.44
N ASN A 118 -31.72 -37.03 28.34
CA ASN A 118 -32.17 -37.95 29.39
C ASN A 118 -33.47 -37.44 30.05
N GLU A 119 -33.58 -37.47 31.37
CA GLU A 119 -34.77 -37.06 32.16
C GLU A 119 -35.16 -35.59 31.97
N ARG A 120 -34.24 -34.75 31.47
CA ARG A 120 -34.49 -33.32 31.19
C ARG A 120 -35.22 -33.10 29.86
N SER A 121 -35.56 -34.16 29.13
CA SER A 121 -36.28 -34.05 27.87
C SER A 121 -37.74 -33.68 28.11
N THR A 122 -38.18 -32.55 27.55
CA THR A 122 -39.61 -32.14 27.57
C THR A 122 -40.44 -32.77 26.45
N LYS A 123 -39.81 -33.53 25.54
CA LYS A 123 -40.47 -34.12 24.37
C LYS A 123 -40.11 -35.60 24.23
N CYS A 124 -41.13 -36.46 24.12
CA CYS A 124 -40.98 -37.89 23.88
C CYS A 124 -41.66 -38.29 22.56
N ARG A 125 -41.03 -39.18 21.78
CA ARG A 125 -41.62 -39.80 20.58
C ARG A 125 -41.66 -41.31 20.76
N LYS A 126 -42.84 -41.93 20.60
CA LYS A 126 -43.03 -43.38 20.67
C LYS A 126 -42.49 -44.08 19.40
N PRO A 127 -41.99 -45.33 19.48
CA PRO A 127 -41.84 -46.15 20.69
C PRO A 127 -40.58 -45.76 21.49
N CYS A 128 -40.77 -45.34 22.74
CA CYS A 128 -39.68 -44.98 23.66
C CYS A 128 -40.02 -45.57 25.03
N SER A 129 -39.13 -46.41 25.57
CA SER A 129 -39.30 -47.11 26.84
C SER A 129 -38.64 -46.38 28.01
N PHE A 130 -38.40 -45.07 27.88
CA PHE A 130 -37.79 -44.25 28.92
C PHE A 130 -38.84 -43.95 29.99
N GLN A 131 -38.62 -44.43 31.21
CA GLN A 131 -39.46 -44.15 32.37
C GLN A 131 -38.85 -42.96 33.13
N THR A 132 -39.60 -41.87 33.21
CA THR A 132 -39.25 -40.74 34.08
C THR A 132 -39.46 -41.20 35.52
N GLY A 133 -38.42 -41.15 36.36
CA GLY A 133 -38.53 -41.51 37.77
C GLY A 133 -39.52 -40.61 38.51
N ASN A 134 -40.34 -41.21 39.39
CA ASN A 134 -41.19 -40.49 40.35
C ASN A 134 -40.34 -39.78 41.40
#